data_AF-A0A7J4TWW4-F1
#
_entry.id   AF-A0A7J4TWW4-F1
#
_cell.length_a   1.000
_cell.length_b   1.000
_cell.length_c   1.000
_cell.angle_alpha   90.00
_cell.angle_beta   90.00
_cell.angle_gamma   90.00
#
_symmetry.space_group_name_H-M   'P 1'
#
loop_
_entity.id
_entity.type
_entity.pdbx_description
1 polymer ?
#
loop_
_entity_poly.entity_id
_entity_poly.type
_entity_poly.pdbx_seq_one_letter_code
_entity_poly.pdbx_strand_id
1 'polypeptide(L)'
;LIETKPVDPDAKLAHMYPGQGSQYLGMTLDLAQRYGVVNSTWAEADEIMRPVIQDSLSRLVLSNDLTGADLEAAQRRLTQTEYTQPAMLTADLAIDRLLAAHQIRPDMVAGHSLGEYAALMVSGILSFQDA
;
A
#
# COMPACT_ATOMS: atom_id res chain seq x y z
N LEU A 1 15.64 -19.29 -7.12
CA LEU A 1 16.79 -19.45 -6.20
C LEU A 1 16.81 -18.21 -5.32
N ILE A 2 16.49 -18.35 -4.04
CA ILE A 2 16.70 -17.25 -3.09
C ILE A 2 18.17 -17.35 -2.70
N GLU A 3 18.98 -16.41 -3.18
CA GLU A 3 20.40 -16.35 -2.86
C GLU A 3 20.53 -16.03 -1.36
N THR A 4 21.16 -16.92 -0.60
CA THR A 4 21.26 -16.83 0.87
C THR A 4 22.48 -16.05 1.34
N LYS A 5 23.23 -15.44 0.42
CA LYS A 5 24.37 -14.61 0.76
C LYS A 5 23.85 -13.35 1.49
N PRO A 6 24.40 -13.00 2.65
CA PRO A 6 24.05 -11.75 3.33
C PRO A 6 24.26 -10.57 2.39
N VAL A 7 23.34 -9.60 2.42
CA VAL A 7 23.50 -8.32 1.72
C VAL A 7 24.72 -7.61 2.31
N ASP A 8 25.52 -6.99 1.45
CA ASP A 8 26.62 -6.14 1.88
C ASP A 8 26.06 -5.00 2.75
N PRO A 9 26.53 -4.84 4.01
CA PRO A 9 26.01 -3.80 4.90
C PRO A 9 26.21 -2.37 4.38
N ASP A 10 27.13 -2.17 3.43
CA ASP A 10 27.40 -0.88 2.80
C ASP A 10 26.66 -0.70 1.46
N ALA A 11 25.90 -1.71 1.01
CA ALA A 11 25.12 -1.60 -0.22
C ALA A 11 23.94 -0.63 -0.04
N LYS A 12 23.72 0.20 -1.05
CA LYS A 12 22.55 1.07 -1.11
C LYS A 12 21.27 0.28 -1.33
N LEU A 13 20.21 0.63 -0.61
CA LEU A 13 18.89 0.03 -0.73
C LEU A 13 17.98 0.87 -1.63
N ALA A 14 17.36 0.23 -2.62
CA ALA A 14 16.32 0.84 -3.45
C ALA A 14 14.96 0.20 -3.18
N HIS A 15 13.95 1.01 -2.85
CA HIS A 15 12.56 0.56 -2.82
C HIS A 15 11.92 0.83 -4.19
N MET A 16 11.25 -0.18 -4.76
CA MET A 16 10.56 -0.09 -6.04
C MET A 16 9.07 -0.38 -5.87
N TYR A 17 8.24 0.57 -6.28
CA TYR A 17 6.79 0.50 -6.11
C TYR A 17 6.09 0.10 -7.42
N PRO A 18 5.16 -0.88 -7.38
CA PRO A 18 4.44 -1.33 -8.56
C PRO A 18 3.42 -0.29 -9.03
N GLY A 19 3.00 -0.41 -10.29
CA GLY A 19 1.85 0.33 -10.81
C GLY A 19 0.52 -0.35 -10.48
N GLN A 20 -0.55 0.17 -11.07
CA GLN A 20 -1.86 -0.50 -11.06
C GLN A 20 -1.78 -1.89 -11.72
N GLY A 21 -2.52 -2.85 -11.17
CA GLY A 21 -2.68 -4.20 -11.72
C GLY A 21 -2.40 -5.33 -10.73
N SER A 22 -1.69 -5.04 -9.63
CA SER A 22 -1.35 -6.02 -8.59
C SER A 22 -2.25 -5.95 -7.34
N GLN A 23 -3.31 -5.14 -7.36
CA GLN A 23 -4.28 -5.04 -6.27
C GLN A 23 -5.08 -6.34 -6.09
N TYR A 24 -5.37 -6.69 -4.84
CA TYR A 24 -6.28 -7.79 -4.49
C TYR A 24 -6.91 -7.55 -3.11
N LEU A 25 -8.09 -8.14 -2.88
CA LEU A 25 -8.73 -8.12 -1.57
C LEU A 25 -7.89 -8.89 -0.55
N GLY A 26 -7.74 -8.35 0.65
CA GLY A 26 -6.91 -8.87 1.71
C GLY A 26 -5.43 -8.48 1.61
N MET A 27 -5.01 -7.69 0.62
CA MET A 27 -3.63 -7.21 0.57
C MET A 27 -3.28 -6.43 1.85
N THR A 28 -2.13 -6.73 2.45
CA THR A 28 -1.65 -6.18 3.74
C THR A 28 -2.50 -6.47 4.98
N LEU A 29 -3.56 -7.29 4.90
CA LEU A 29 -4.43 -7.59 6.04
C LEU A 29 -3.69 -8.26 7.21
N ASP A 30 -2.86 -9.25 6.92
CA ASP A 30 -2.07 -9.94 7.93
C ASP A 30 -1.09 -8.99 8.64
N LEU A 31 -0.53 -8.03 7.90
CA LEU A 31 0.30 -6.97 8.44
C LEU A 31 -0.53 -5.99 9.28
N ALA A 32 -1.71 -5.57 8.82
CA ALA A 32 -2.60 -4.67 9.54
C ALA A 32 -3.03 -5.25 10.90
N GLN A 33 -3.28 -6.55 10.96
CA GLN A 33 -3.64 -7.26 12.19
C GLN A 33 -2.47 -7.37 13.20
N ARG A 34 -1.22 -7.27 12.75
CA ARG A 34 -0.03 -7.47 13.59
C ARG A 34 0.71 -6.18 13.92
N TYR A 35 0.68 -5.20 13.03
CA TYR A 35 1.47 -3.99 13.12
C TYR A 35 0.58 -2.76 13.11
N GLY A 36 0.56 -2.05 14.24
CA GLY A 36 -0.27 -0.84 14.41
C GLY A 36 0.01 0.24 13.36
N VAL A 37 1.24 0.34 12.84
CA VAL A 37 1.62 1.30 11.79
C VAL A 37 0.93 1.03 10.46
N VAL A 38 0.69 -0.24 10.10
CA VAL A 38 -0.03 -0.60 8.89
C VAL A 38 -1.52 -0.27 9.07
N ASN A 39 -2.10 -0.65 10.21
CA ASN A 39 -3.49 -0.34 10.53
C ASN A 39 -3.76 1.17 10.58
N SER A 40 -2.87 1.96 11.17
CA SER A 40 -3.02 3.42 11.24
C SER A 40 -2.89 4.09 9.88
N THR A 41 -2.10 3.52 8.96
CA THR A 41 -1.97 4.04 7.59
C THR A 41 -3.26 3.83 6.79
N TRP A 42 -3.92 2.68 6.96
CA TRP A 42 -5.26 2.45 6.40
C TRP A 42 -6.33 3.35 7.01
N ALA A 43 -6.26 3.61 8.31
CA ALA A 43 -7.17 4.55 8.97
C ALA A 43 -6.98 6.00 8.45
N GLU A 44 -5.74 6.43 8.22
CA GLU A 44 -5.43 7.71 7.60
C GLU A 44 -5.99 7.80 6.18
N ALA A 45 -5.83 6.74 5.38
CA ALA A 45 -6.41 6.66 4.04
C ALA A 45 -7.94 6.79 4.05
N ASP A 46 -8.61 6.15 5.01
CA ASP A 46 -10.06 6.25 5.16
C ASP A 46 -10.51 7.68 5.46
N GLU A 47 -9.78 8.42 6.29
CA GLU A 47 -10.10 9.84 6.57
C GLU A 47 -9.88 10.72 5.33
N ILE A 48 -8.79 10.51 4.58
CA ILE A 48 -8.49 11.23 3.34
C ILE A 48 -9.55 10.95 2.27
N MET A 49 -9.95 9.69 2.12
CA MET A 49 -10.82 9.23 1.03
C MET A 49 -12.31 9.39 1.31
N ARG A 50 -12.73 9.53 2.58
CA ARG A 50 -14.14 9.71 2.98
C ARG A 50 -14.90 10.77 2.15
N PRO A 51 -14.38 11.98 1.88
CA PRO A 51 -15.08 12.96 1.04
C PRO A 51 -15.19 12.56 -0.44
N VAL A 52 -14.35 11.64 -0.92
CA VAL A 52 -14.28 11.24 -2.34
C VAL A 52 -15.17 10.03 -2.63
N ILE A 53 -15.03 8.97 -1.84
CA ILE A 53 -15.72 7.68 -2.10
C ILE A 53 -16.93 7.44 -1.19
N GLN A 54 -17.14 8.29 -0.16
CA GLN A 54 -18.22 8.15 0.83
C GLN A 54 -18.32 6.77 1.48
N ASP A 55 -17.17 6.08 1.56
CA ASP A 55 -17.02 4.73 2.09
C ASP A 55 -15.65 4.60 2.77
N SER A 56 -15.38 3.46 3.39
CA SER A 56 -14.08 3.10 3.94
C SER A 56 -13.32 2.24 2.93
N LEU A 57 -12.16 2.74 2.52
CA LEU A 57 -11.26 2.03 1.63
C LEU A 57 -10.70 0.79 2.34
N SER A 58 -10.35 0.92 3.63
CA SER A 58 -9.87 -0.20 4.45
C SER A 58 -10.92 -1.29 4.60
N ARG A 59 -12.20 -0.94 4.78
CA ARG A 59 -13.31 -1.92 4.83
C ARG A 59 -13.39 -2.73 3.54
N LEU A 60 -13.26 -2.08 2.39
CA LEU A 60 -13.23 -2.79 1.11
C LEU A 60 -11.98 -3.68 1.00
N VAL A 61 -10.79 -3.10 1.14
CA VAL A 61 -9.53 -3.76 0.79
C VAL A 61 -9.14 -4.83 1.80
N LEU A 62 -9.33 -4.60 3.11
CA LEU A 62 -8.92 -5.50 4.17
C LEU A 62 -9.98 -6.57 4.50
N SER A 63 -11.04 -6.70 3.70
CA SER A 63 -12.06 -7.73 3.86
C SER A 63 -11.50 -9.14 3.61
N ASN A 64 -11.89 -10.11 4.45
CA ASN A 64 -11.51 -11.53 4.30
C ASN A 64 -12.65 -12.54 4.53
N ASP A 65 -13.87 -12.05 4.74
CA ASP A 65 -15.06 -12.84 5.06
C ASP A 65 -16.09 -12.87 3.91
N LEU A 66 -15.81 -12.18 2.81
CA LEU A 66 -16.66 -12.13 1.62
C LEU A 66 -16.62 -13.44 0.83
N THR A 67 -17.78 -13.87 0.33
CA THR A 67 -17.92 -15.09 -0.48
C THR A 67 -18.89 -14.89 -1.65
N GLY A 68 -18.84 -15.77 -2.64
CA GLY A 68 -19.79 -15.79 -3.76
C GLY A 68 -19.92 -14.43 -4.47
N ALA A 69 -21.16 -13.98 -4.67
CA ALA A 69 -21.46 -12.75 -5.38
C ALA A 69 -20.89 -11.49 -4.71
N ASP A 70 -20.79 -11.47 -3.38
CA ASP A 70 -20.26 -10.33 -2.63
C ASP A 70 -18.75 -10.18 -2.84
N LEU A 71 -18.02 -11.30 -2.86
CA LEU A 71 -16.59 -11.32 -3.18
C LEU A 71 -16.34 -10.76 -4.58
N GLU A 72 -17.09 -11.23 -5.58
CA GLU A 72 -16.93 -10.73 -6.95
C GLU A 72 -17.30 -9.25 -7.08
N ALA A 73 -18.33 -8.79 -6.36
CA ALA A 73 -18.73 -7.39 -6.35
C ALA A 73 -17.64 -6.50 -5.74
N ALA A 74 -17.04 -6.91 -4.63
CA ALA A 74 -15.93 -6.22 -4.00
C ALA A 74 -14.68 -6.20 -4.89
N GLN A 75 -14.36 -7.31 -5.57
CA GLN A 75 -13.25 -7.36 -6.54
C GLN A 75 -13.48 -6.39 -7.70
N ARG A 76 -14.68 -6.40 -8.30
CA ARG A 76 -15.03 -5.45 -9.38
C ARG A 76 -14.94 -4.01 -8.91
N ARG A 77 -15.40 -3.72 -7.70
CA ARG A 77 -15.28 -2.37 -7.11
C ARG A 77 -13.81 -1.98 -6.92
N LEU A 78 -12.98 -2.88 -6.39
CA LEU A 78 -11.55 -2.62 -6.21
C LEU A 78 -10.82 -2.36 -7.54
N THR A 79 -11.30 -2.88 -8.67
CA THR A 79 -10.71 -2.60 -10.00
C THR A 79 -11.08 -1.25 -10.61
N GLN A 80 -12.03 -0.53 -10.02
CA GLN A 80 -12.36 0.83 -10.44
C GLN A 80 -11.25 1.77 -9.98
N THR A 81 -10.76 2.62 -10.88
CA THR A 81 -9.57 3.46 -10.68
C THR A 81 -9.62 4.28 -9.39
N GLU A 82 -10.79 4.82 -9.05
CA GLU A 82 -11.04 5.62 -7.84
C GLU A 82 -10.87 4.83 -6.53
N TYR A 83 -10.87 3.49 -6.58
CA TYR A 83 -10.51 2.62 -5.46
C TYR A 83 -9.12 2.01 -5.64
N THR A 84 -8.79 1.56 -6.86
CA THR A 84 -7.52 0.88 -7.12
C THR A 84 -6.32 1.77 -6.79
N GLN A 85 -6.33 3.02 -7.26
CA GLN A 85 -5.19 3.92 -7.09
C GLN A 85 -4.91 4.21 -5.61
N PRO A 86 -5.87 4.72 -4.82
CA PRO A 86 -5.63 4.96 -3.40
C PRO A 86 -5.35 3.67 -2.62
N ALA A 87 -5.94 2.53 -2.99
CA ALA A 87 -5.65 1.25 -2.34
C ALA A 87 -4.20 0.81 -2.52
N MET A 88 -3.68 0.92 -3.75
CA MET A 88 -2.28 0.62 -4.07
C MET A 88 -1.32 1.55 -3.33
N LEU A 89 -1.57 2.87 -3.39
CA LEU A 89 -0.74 3.87 -2.71
C LEU A 89 -0.74 3.67 -1.18
N THR A 90 -1.89 3.34 -0.60
CA THR A 90 -2.01 3.05 0.83
C THR A 90 -1.22 1.79 1.22
N ALA A 91 -1.30 0.72 0.41
CA ALA A 91 -0.56 -0.51 0.66
C ALA A 91 0.96 -0.29 0.57
N ASP A 92 1.43 0.42 -0.46
CA ASP A 92 2.84 0.75 -0.64
C ASP A 92 3.38 1.58 0.54
N LEU A 93 2.66 2.64 0.92
CA LEU A 93 3.04 3.50 2.05
C LEU A 93 2.99 2.74 3.38
N ALA A 94 2.01 1.85 3.58
CA ALA A 94 1.89 1.06 4.81
C ALA A 94 3.07 0.09 4.97
N ILE A 95 3.49 -0.56 3.87
CA ILE A 95 4.67 -1.43 3.86
C ILE A 95 5.94 -0.62 4.11
N ASP A 96 6.10 0.54 3.46
CA ASP A 96 7.27 1.39 3.66
C ASP A 96 7.38 1.91 5.10
N ARG A 97 6.26 2.38 5.68
CA ARG A 97 6.21 2.79 7.09
C ARG A 97 6.53 1.64 8.05
N LEU A 98 6.12 0.41 7.72
CA LEU A 98 6.49 -0.77 8.48
C LEU A 98 7.99 -1.06 8.40
N LEU A 99 8.58 -1.04 7.19
CA LEU A 99 10.02 -1.19 6.99
C LEU A 99 10.81 -0.12 7.78
N ALA A 100 10.37 1.14 7.71
CA ALA A 100 10.98 2.24 8.43
C ALA A 100 10.89 2.09 9.96
N ALA A 101 9.80 1.52 10.48
CA ALA A 101 9.68 1.18 11.91
C ALA A 101 10.72 0.15 12.35
N HIS A 102 11.15 -0.72 11.44
CA HIS A 102 12.25 -1.68 11.62
C HIS A 102 13.62 -1.14 11.19
N GLN A 103 13.77 0.18 11.02
CA GLN A 103 15.01 0.84 10.60
C GLN A 103 15.50 0.45 9.20
N ILE A 104 14.63 -0.13 8.36
CA ILE A 104 14.90 -0.40 6.95
C ILE A 104 14.40 0.80 6.16
N ARG A 105 15.33 1.65 5.71
CA ARG A 105 15.03 2.87 4.95
C ARG A 105 15.74 2.84 3.60
N PRO A 106 15.09 3.27 2.50
CA PRO A 106 15.71 3.31 1.20
C PRO A 106 16.71 4.48 1.09
N ASP A 107 17.82 4.26 0.38
CA ASP A 107 18.68 5.32 -0.15
C ASP A 107 18.11 5.90 -1.45
N MET A 108 17.31 5.11 -2.15
CA MET A 108 16.72 5.44 -3.45
C MET A 108 15.31 4.89 -3.56
N VAL A 109 14.44 5.60 -4.26
CA VAL A 109 13.08 5.17 -4.57
C VAL A 109 12.82 5.25 -6.05
N ALA A 110 12.03 4.32 -6.57
CA ALA A 110 11.53 4.36 -7.94
C ALA A 110 10.13 3.74 -7.99
N GLY A 111 9.36 4.13 -9.01
CA GLY A 111 8.00 3.68 -9.16
C GLY A 111 7.63 3.48 -10.61
N HIS A 112 6.83 2.46 -10.89
CA HIS A 112 6.30 2.24 -12.24
C HIS A 112 4.89 2.80 -12.34
N SER A 113 4.67 3.79 -13.24
CA SER A 113 3.36 4.41 -13.44
C SER A 113 2.79 4.95 -12.12
N LEU A 114 1.67 4.40 -11.62
CA LEU A 114 1.10 4.79 -10.32
C LEU A 114 2.13 4.72 -9.17
N GLY A 115 3.04 3.75 -9.20
CA GLY A 115 4.09 3.61 -8.18
C GLY A 115 5.02 4.83 -8.09
N GLU A 116 5.08 5.68 -9.12
CA GLU A 116 5.82 6.95 -9.06
C GLU A 116 5.29 7.85 -7.94
N TYR A 117 3.97 7.89 -7.72
CA TYR A 117 3.36 8.63 -6.61
C TYR A 117 3.77 8.04 -5.25
N ALA A 118 3.84 6.71 -5.13
CA ALA A 118 4.37 6.06 -3.92
C ALA A 118 5.84 6.42 -3.67
N ALA A 119 6.68 6.44 -4.72
CA ALA A 119 8.06 6.88 -4.61
C ALA A 119 8.16 8.36 -4.16
N LEU A 120 7.32 9.25 -4.72
CA LEU A 120 7.25 10.65 -4.32
C LEU A 120 6.79 10.81 -2.86
N MET A 121 5.83 10.01 -2.40
CA MET A 121 5.42 9.98 -0.99
C MET A 121 6.54 9.56 -0.06
N VAL A 122 7.23 8.47 -0.38
CA VAL A 122 8.31 7.93 0.48
C VAL A 122 9.54 8.83 0.49
N SER A 123 9.83 9.53 -0.62
CA SER A 123 10.88 10.55 -0.64
C SER A 123 10.52 11.84 0.11
N GLY A 124 9.26 12.00 0.54
CA GLY A 124 8.77 13.19 1.23
C GLY A 124 8.49 14.39 0.31
N ILE A 125 8.52 14.21 -1.00
CA ILE A 125 8.20 15.26 -1.99
C ILE A 125 6.69 15.49 -2.06
N LEU A 126 5.90 14.43 -1.95
CA LEU A 126 4.45 14.46 -2.02
C LEU A 126 3.86 14.00 -0.67
N SER A 127 2.88 14.71 -0.13
CA SER A 127 2.20 14.25 1.08
C SER A 127 1.21 13.12 0.73
N PHE A 128 0.86 12.27 1.70
CA PHE A 128 -0.12 11.22 1.45
C PHE A 128 -1.52 11.77 1.10
N GLN A 129 -1.88 12.93 1.66
CA GLN A 129 -3.15 13.59 1.36
C GLN A 129 -3.20 14.19 -0.05
N ASP A 130 -2.05 14.60 -0.60
CA ASP A 130 -1.97 15.23 -1.91
C ASP A 130 -1.77 14.22 -3.07
N ALA A 131 -1.43 12.96 -2.74
CA ALA A 131 -1.23 11.88 -3.70
C ALA A 131 -2.56 11.28 -4.17
#